data_AF-A0A0C3D248-F1
#
_entry.id   AF-A0A0C3D248-F1
#
_cell.length_a   1.000
_cell.length_b   1.000
_cell.length_c   1.000
_cell.angle_alpha   90.00
_cell.angle_beta   90.00
_cell.angle_gamma   90.00
#
_symmetry.space_group_name_H-M   'P 1'
#
loop_
_entity.id
_entity.type
_entity.pdbx_description
1 polymer ?
#
loop_
_entity_poly.entity_id
_entity_poly.type
_entity_poly.pdbx_seq_one_letter_code
_entity_poly.pdbx_strand_id
1 'polypeptide(L)'
;YDLAGDRLVFFKDSWCLDMDDITPEGQIYAELSGHRVPHVPQCLTSRDVDNWPEQKMQTRQHSQSPWACRKGLSITPHTHYWLILDLIREALMSFSSSKELVQAIHDTLVGEL
;
A
#
# COMPACT_ATOMS: atom_id res chain seq x y z
N TYR A 1 -1.32 13.26 -10.31
CA TYR A 1 -2.35 13.49 -11.33
C TYR A 1 -2.20 12.40 -12.37
N ASP A 2 -3.23 11.60 -12.58
CA ASP A 2 -3.27 10.57 -13.62
C ASP A 2 -3.59 11.26 -14.94
N LEU A 3 -2.58 11.41 -15.81
CA LEU A 3 -2.71 12.07 -17.11
C LEU A 3 -3.55 11.25 -18.09
N ALA A 4 -3.57 9.92 -17.96
CA ALA A 4 -4.31 9.05 -18.87
C ALA A 4 -5.81 9.05 -18.54
N GLY A 5 -6.13 9.05 -17.25
CA GLY A 5 -7.51 9.12 -16.75
C GLY A 5 -8.05 10.53 -16.51
N ASP A 6 -7.26 11.57 -16.78
CA ASP A 6 -7.56 13.00 -16.51
C ASP A 6 -8.16 13.22 -15.10
N ARG A 7 -7.54 12.59 -14.10
CA ARG A 7 -8.10 12.54 -12.74
C ARG A 7 -7.05 12.66 -11.66
N LEU A 8 -7.52 13.13 -10.52
CA LEU A 8 -6.78 13.17 -9.29
C LEU A 8 -6.85 11.79 -8.62
N VAL A 9 -5.68 11.24 -8.27
CA VAL A 9 -5.54 9.94 -7.59
C VAL A 9 -4.56 10.07 -6.43
N PHE A 10 -4.71 9.22 -5.41
CA PHE A 10 -3.70 9.06 -4.38
C PHE A 10 -2.66 8.03 -4.83
N PHE A 11 -1.43 8.49 -5.04
CA PHE A 11 -0.30 7.62 -5.37
C PHE A 11 0.57 7.43 -4.13
N LYS A 12 0.77 6.17 -3.76
CA LYS A 12 1.65 5.75 -2.68
C LYS A 12 2.81 4.97 -3.29
N ASP A 13 4.01 5.47 -3.03
CA ASP A 13 5.30 4.87 -3.36
C ASP A 13 5.93 4.44 -2.03
N SER A 14 6.16 3.14 -1.85
CA SER A 14 6.58 2.58 -0.57
C SER A 14 7.47 1.35 -0.70
N TRP A 15 8.29 1.09 0.32
CA TRP A 15 9.03 -0.16 0.46
C TRP A 15 8.25 -1.13 1.35
N CYS A 16 7.70 -2.18 0.75
CA CYS A 16 6.92 -3.21 1.45
C CYS A 16 7.79 -4.42 1.74
N LEU A 17 7.43 -5.17 2.78
CA LEU A 17 8.11 -6.41 3.12
C LEU A 17 7.95 -7.44 1.99
N ASP A 18 9.07 -8.05 1.60
CA ASP A 18 9.13 -9.07 0.54
C ASP A 18 9.12 -10.46 1.17
N MET A 19 7.96 -10.86 1.71
CA MET A 19 7.77 -12.15 2.38
C MET A 19 6.49 -12.84 1.88
N ASP A 20 6.56 -14.16 1.68
CA ASP A 20 5.46 -14.96 1.10
C ASP A 20 4.17 -14.96 1.96
N ASP A 21 4.28 -14.61 3.24
CA ASP A 21 3.18 -14.58 4.22
C ASP A 21 2.48 -13.23 4.33
N ILE A 22 2.91 -12.23 3.56
CA ILE A 22 2.34 -10.87 3.61
C ILE A 22 1.51 -10.62 2.36
N THR A 23 0.20 -10.48 2.55
CA THR A 23 -0.72 -10.08 1.49
C THR A 23 -0.40 -8.65 1.04
N PRO A 24 -0.16 -8.40 -0.25
CA PRO A 24 0.04 -7.06 -0.77
C PRO A 24 -1.16 -6.15 -0.49
N GLU A 25 -0.92 -4.90 -0.09
CA GLU A 25 -1.96 -3.95 0.29
C GLU A 25 -3.03 -3.76 -0.80
N GLY A 26 -2.64 -3.71 -2.07
CA GLY A 26 -3.59 -3.62 -3.17
C GLY A 26 -4.50 -4.83 -3.33
N GLN A 27 -4.05 -6.03 -2.93
CA GLN A 27 -4.89 -7.23 -2.88
C GLN A 27 -5.91 -7.14 -1.74
N ILE A 28 -5.53 -6.56 -0.60
CA ILE A 28 -6.46 -6.28 0.50
C ILE A 28 -7.57 -5.32 0.04
N TYR A 29 -7.21 -4.24 -0.66
CA TYR A 29 -8.20 -3.32 -1.24
C TYR A 29 -9.11 -4.01 -2.27
N ALA A 30 -8.56 -4.89 -3.12
CA ALA A 30 -9.36 -5.65 -4.08
C ALA A 30 -10.36 -6.59 -3.38
N GLU A 31 -9.95 -7.23 -2.28
CA GLU A 31 -10.82 -8.09 -1.47
C GLU A 31 -11.93 -7.29 -0.79
N LEU A 32 -11.61 -6.17 -0.14
CA LEU A 32 -12.60 -5.28 0.49
C LEU A 32 -13.61 -4.74 -0.55
N SER A 33 -13.13 -4.39 -1.74
CA SER A 33 -13.99 -3.96 -2.85
C SER A 33 -14.90 -5.08 -3.35
N GLY A 34 -14.39 -6.32 -3.47
CA GLY A 34 -15.18 -7.49 -3.85
C GLY A 34 -16.30 -7.80 -2.85
N HIS A 35 -16.05 -7.52 -1.57
CA HIS A 35 -17.01 -7.62 -0.47
C HIS A 35 -17.93 -6.39 -0.33
N ARG A 36 -17.75 -5.36 -1.16
CA ARG A 36 -18.52 -4.09 -1.12
C ARG A 36 -18.47 -3.38 0.24
N VAL A 37 -17.36 -3.50 0.96
CA VAL A 37 -17.17 -2.81 2.23
C VAL A 37 -17.29 -1.30 2.00
N PRO A 38 -18.20 -0.60 2.69
CA PRO A 38 -18.40 0.82 2.48
C PRO A 38 -17.21 1.63 3.01
N HIS A 39 -17.07 2.86 2.52
CA HIS A 39 -16.05 3.83 2.97
C HIS A 39 -14.59 3.42 2.75
N VAL A 40 -14.33 2.38 1.94
CA VAL A 40 -12.99 1.96 1.54
C VAL A 40 -12.64 2.52 0.14
N PRO A 41 -11.48 3.17 -0.04
CA PRO A 41 -11.00 3.58 -1.36
C PRO A 41 -10.90 2.41 -2.34
N GLN A 42 -11.17 2.65 -3.62
CA GLN A 42 -10.92 1.66 -4.66
C GLN A 42 -9.45 1.66 -5.05
N CYS A 43 -8.85 0.46 -5.07
CA CYS A 43 -7.54 0.27 -5.67
C CYS A 43 -7.68 0.30 -7.20
N LEU A 44 -7.10 1.32 -7.82
CA LEU A 44 -7.08 1.47 -9.27
C LEU A 44 -5.99 0.59 -9.89
N THR A 45 -4.83 0.55 -9.25
CA THR A 45 -3.74 -0.35 -9.63
C THR A 45 -2.76 -0.48 -8.47
N SER A 46 -2.09 -1.62 -8.40
CA SER A 46 -1.07 -1.88 -7.41
C SER A 46 -0.09 -2.91 -7.92
N ARG A 47 1.20 -2.75 -7.62
CA ARG A 47 2.23 -3.58 -8.25
C ARG A 47 3.59 -3.41 -7.58
N ASP A 48 4.36 -4.49 -7.52
CA ASP A 48 5.80 -4.43 -7.27
C ASP A 48 6.54 -3.78 -8.45
N VAL A 49 7.53 -2.94 -8.16
CA VAL A 49 8.28 -2.23 -9.20
C VAL A 49 9.34 -3.17 -9.77
N ASP A 50 8.91 -4.13 -10.59
CA ASP A 50 9.74 -5.29 -10.98
C ASP A 50 10.86 -5.01 -11.98
N ASN A 51 10.93 -3.80 -12.52
CA ASN A 51 11.69 -3.55 -13.74
C ASN A 51 13.21 -3.47 -13.51
N TRP A 52 13.69 -3.35 -12.26
CA TRP A 52 15.11 -3.12 -11.99
C TRP A 52 15.55 -3.74 -10.65
N PRO A 53 16.75 -4.35 -10.56
CA PRO A 53 17.30 -4.86 -9.29
C PRO A 53 17.24 -3.83 -8.15
N GLU A 54 17.46 -2.55 -8.46
CA GLU A 54 17.45 -1.42 -7.55
C GLU A 54 16.10 -1.21 -6.84
N GLN A 55 15.02 -1.78 -7.36
CA GLN A 55 13.68 -1.74 -6.77
C GLN A 55 13.47 -2.82 -5.71
N LYS A 56 14.49 -3.66 -5.48
CA LYS A 56 14.56 -4.58 -4.35
C LYS A 56 15.69 -4.15 -3.44
N MET A 57 15.52 -4.33 -2.15
CA MET A 57 16.56 -3.98 -1.19
C MET A 57 17.82 -4.84 -1.41
N GLN A 58 18.91 -4.21 -1.85
CA GLN A 58 20.16 -4.89 -2.19
C GLN A 58 21.01 -5.28 -0.97
N THR A 59 20.75 -4.67 0.19
CA THR A 59 21.54 -4.88 1.41
C THR A 59 21.65 -6.36 1.80
N ARG A 60 20.59 -7.14 1.57
CA ARG A 60 20.60 -8.60 1.80
C ARG A 60 21.61 -9.31 0.91
N GLN A 61 21.69 -8.94 -0.37
CA GLN A 61 22.62 -9.55 -1.34
C GLN A 61 24.08 -9.31 -0.94
N HIS A 62 24.35 -8.15 -0.33
CA HIS A 62 25.68 -7.79 0.12
C HIS A 62 26.00 -8.17 1.57
N SER A 63 25.08 -8.83 2.28
CA SER A 63 25.25 -9.23 3.70
C SER A 63 26.46 -10.14 3.95
N GLN A 64 26.97 -10.81 2.90
CA GLN A 64 28.16 -11.67 2.96
C GLN A 64 29.43 -11.02 2.42
N SER A 65 29.35 -9.76 1.98
CA SER A 65 30.49 -9.08 1.36
C SER A 65 31.65 -8.89 2.35
N PRO A 66 32.91 -8.84 1.89
CA PRO A 66 34.07 -8.65 2.78
C PRO A 66 34.02 -7.36 3.60
N TRP A 67 33.40 -6.32 3.05
CA TRP A 67 33.23 -5.00 3.65
C TRP A 67 31.98 -4.88 4.55
N ALA A 68 31.13 -5.91 4.63
CA ALA A 68 29.95 -5.86 5.47
C ALA A 68 30.35 -5.81 6.95
N CYS A 69 29.87 -4.78 7.68
CA CYS A 69 30.18 -4.59 9.10
C CYS A 69 29.85 -5.83 9.94
N ARG A 70 28.77 -6.54 9.59
CA ARG A 70 28.37 -7.81 10.20
C ARG A 70 27.96 -8.80 9.10
N LYS A 71 28.81 -9.80 8.90
CA LYS A 71 28.57 -10.86 7.91
C LYS A 71 27.40 -11.74 8.34
N GLY A 72 26.52 -12.04 7.40
CA GLY A 72 25.38 -12.94 7.62
C GLY A 72 24.32 -12.43 8.60
N LEU A 73 24.23 -11.10 8.79
CA LEU A 73 23.08 -10.52 9.48
C LEU A 73 21.80 -10.89 8.72
N SER A 74 20.79 -11.37 9.43
CA SER A 74 19.45 -11.56 8.86
C SER A 74 18.83 -10.18 8.65
N ILE A 75 18.66 -9.79 7.38
CA ILE A 75 18.06 -8.52 6.99
C ILE A 75 16.73 -8.81 6.32
N THR A 76 15.66 -8.25 6.85
CA THR A 76 14.31 -8.42 6.32
C THR A 76 14.21 -7.79 4.93
N PRO A 77 13.90 -8.57 3.88
CA PRO A 77 13.84 -8.05 2.52
C PRO A 77 12.65 -7.11 2.34
N HIS A 78 12.84 -6.10 1.50
CA HIS A 78 11.78 -5.18 1.09
C HIS A 78 11.83 -4.99 -0.43
N THR A 79 10.67 -4.88 -1.04
CA THR A 79 10.46 -4.58 -2.45
C THR A 79 9.72 -3.25 -2.56
N HIS A 80 10.14 -2.43 -3.52
CA HIS A 80 9.45 -1.20 -3.84
C HIS A 80 8.11 -1.54 -4.49
N TYR A 81 7.04 -0.96 -3.95
CA TYR A 81 5.66 -1.20 -4.30
C TYR A 81 4.95 0.12 -4.61
N TRP A 82 4.16 0.10 -5.68
CA TRP A 82 3.25 1.18 -6.05
C TRP A 82 1.81 0.80 -5.74
N LEU A 83 1.07 1.75 -5.18
CA LEU A 83 -0.36 1.66 -4.96
C LEU A 83 -1.02 2.96 -5.42
N ILE A 84 -2.06 2.84 -6.24
CA ILE A 84 -2.88 3.95 -6.72
C ILE A 84 -4.32 3.73 -6.25
N LEU A 85 -4.85 4.69 -5.49
CA LEU A 85 -6.23 4.71 -5.01
C LEU A 85 -7.02 5.82 -5.70
N ASP A 86 -8.32 5.59 -5.90
CA ASP A 86 -9.26 6.57 -6.49
C ASP A 86 -9.53 7.78 -5.60
N LEU A 87 -9.36 7.64 -4.29
CA LEU A 87 -9.69 8.68 -3.33
C LEU A 87 -8.57 9.71 -3.18
N ILE A 88 -8.87 10.97 -3.47
CA ILE A 88 -8.14 12.11 -2.92
C ILE A 88 -8.93 12.61 -1.72
N ARG A 89 -8.30 12.61 -0.54
CA ARG A 89 -8.84 13.05 0.77
C ARG A 89 -10.03 14.00 0.66
N GLU A 90 -11.18 13.56 1.16
CA GLU A 90 -12.15 14.45 1.80
C GLU A 90 -11.45 15.12 3.00
N ALA A 91 -11.62 16.43 3.18
CA ALA A 91 -11.08 17.09 4.36
C ALA A 91 -11.76 16.50 5.61
N LEU A 92 -11.06 16.33 6.73
CA LEU A 92 -11.70 15.90 7.99
C LEU A 92 -12.89 16.78 8.41
N MET A 93 -12.95 18.00 7.87
CA MET A 93 -14.02 18.97 8.09
C MET A 93 -15.13 18.95 7.03
N SER A 94 -15.02 18.15 5.97
CA SER A 94 -16.05 18.07 4.91
C SER A 94 -17.17 17.07 5.22
N PHE A 95 -17.00 16.22 6.25
CA PHE A 95 -18.08 15.39 6.76
C PHE A 95 -19.25 16.26 7.22
N SER A 96 -20.47 15.86 6.85
CA SER A 96 -21.71 16.55 7.24
C SER A 96 -21.94 16.53 8.75
N SER A 97 -21.37 15.55 9.46
CA SER A 97 -21.45 15.43 10.91
C SER A 97 -20.33 14.56 11.49
N SER A 98 -20.09 14.69 12.80
CA SER A 98 -19.22 13.77 13.54
C SER A 98 -19.71 12.33 13.50
N LYS A 99 -21.02 12.10 13.41
CA LYS A 99 -21.60 10.77 13.26
C LYS A 99 -21.14 10.09 11.98
N GLU A 100 -21.12 10.81 10.87
CA GLU A 100 -20.68 10.28 9.58
C GLU A 100 -19.21 9.84 9.63
N LEU A 101 -18.33 10.68 10.20
CA LEU A 101 -16.92 10.33 10.39
C LEU A 101 -16.74 9.09 11.27
N VAL A 102 -17.43 9.04 12.42
CA VAL A 102 -17.34 7.90 13.35
C VAL A 102 -17.89 6.62 12.71
N GLN A 103 -18.96 6.72 11.91
CA GLN A 103 -19.53 5.59 11.19
C GLN A 103 -18.55 5.06 10.13
N ALA A 104 -17.93 5.93 9.33
CA ALA A 104 -16.93 5.52 8.34
C ALA A 104 -15.75 4.78 8.99
N ILE A 105 -15.25 5.28 10.14
CA ILE A 105 -14.21 4.60 10.91
C ILE A 105 -14.70 3.25 11.46
N HIS A 106 -15.89 3.22 12.04
CA HIS A 106 -16.51 1.99 12.57
C HIS A 106 -16.63 0.92 11.48
N ASP A 107 -17.21 1.27 10.33
CA ASP A 107 -17.46 0.33 9.23
C ASP A 107 -16.13 -0.24 8.70
N THR A 108 -15.10 0.60 8.62
CA THR A 108 -13.74 0.17 8.24
C THR A 108 -13.14 -0.81 9.26
N LEU A 109 -13.38 -0.58 10.57
CA LEU A 109 -12.82 -1.41 11.64
C LEU A 109 -13.55 -2.75 11.79
N VAL A 110 -14.88 -2.75 11.64
CA VAL A 110 -15.71 -3.95 11.80
C VAL A 110 -15.72 -4.77 10.51
N GLY A 111 -15.51 -4.15 9.35
CA GLY A 111 -15.63 -4.81 8.05
C GLY A 111 -17.05 -5.34 7.83
N GLU A 112 -18.06 -4.61 8.31
CA GLU A 112 -19.46 -5.01 8.19
C GLU A 112 -19.88 -5.04 6.71
N LEU A 113 -20.21 -6.26 6.26
CA LEU A 113 -20.72 -6.66 4.93
C LEU A 113 -22.20 -6.28 4.74
#